data_AF-A0A1A8AW56-F1
#
_entry.id   AF-A0A1A8AW56-F1
#
_cell.length_a   1.000
_cell.length_b   1.000
_cell.length_c   1.000
_cell.angle_alpha   90.00
_cell.angle_beta   90.00
_cell.angle_gamma   90.00
#
_symmetry.space_group_name_H-M   'P 1'
#
loop_
_entity.id
_entity.type
_entity.pdbx_description
1 polymer ?
#
loop_
_entity_poly.entity_id
_entity_poly.type
_entity_poly.pdbx_seq_one_letter_code
_entity_poly.pdbx_strand_id
1 'polypeptide(L)'
;MTSVRCSILMSANVKEVKMLPISAAAVSLLVAWIYPSGALYFHIGETEKKCFIEEIPDETMVIGKYRTQLWDKQTTSFLPSTPGLGMHVEIKDPDTKIILSRQYGSDGRFTFTSHTPGEHQICLHSNSTKMALFAGGKLRVHLDIQVGEHTNNYPEIAAKDKLTELQLRVRQLLDQVEQIQKEQNY
;
A
#
# COMPACT_ATOMS: atom_id res chain seq x y z
N MET A 1 -8.72 -10.55 7.32
CA MET A 1 -7.30 -10.48 6.92
C MET A 1 -7.14 -11.11 5.53
N THR A 2 -7.82 -10.53 4.55
CA THR A 2 -7.84 -10.98 3.14
C THR A 2 -7.96 -9.71 2.30
N SER A 3 -6.93 -8.87 2.39
CA SER A 3 -6.86 -7.61 1.67
C SER A 3 -6.54 -7.92 0.20
N VAL A 4 -7.58 -7.82 -0.65
CA VAL A 4 -7.55 -7.44 -2.08
C VAL A 4 -6.67 -8.29 -3.03
N ARG A 5 -6.10 -9.39 -2.56
CA ARG A 5 -5.19 -10.24 -3.37
C ARG A 5 -5.86 -11.09 -4.45
N CYS A 6 -7.18 -11.00 -4.65
CA CYS A 6 -7.92 -11.96 -5.47
C CYS A 6 -8.45 -11.41 -6.82
N SER A 7 -8.47 -10.10 -7.05
CA SER A 7 -9.19 -9.55 -8.21
C SER A 7 -8.37 -9.48 -9.51
N ILE A 8 -7.05 -9.62 -9.48
CA ILE A 8 -6.23 -9.53 -10.69
C ILE A 8 -5.68 -10.92 -11.03
N LEU A 9 -6.38 -11.59 -11.96
CA LEU A 9 -6.11 -12.92 -12.52
C LEU A 9 -4.60 -13.29 -12.56
N MET A 10 -4.21 -14.29 -11.75
CA MET A 10 -2.95 -15.02 -11.94
C MET A 10 -3.07 -15.99 -13.12
N SER A 11 -2.81 -15.49 -14.33
CA SER A 11 -2.37 -16.34 -15.45
C SER A 11 -0.85 -16.50 -15.37
N ALA A 12 -0.35 -17.47 -14.61
CA ALA A 12 1.08 -17.81 -14.61
C ALA A 12 1.28 -19.33 -14.53
N ASN A 13 1.70 -19.90 -15.66
CA ASN A 13 2.06 -21.30 -15.87
C ASN A 13 3.19 -21.75 -14.91
N VAL A 14 2.92 -22.74 -14.07
CA VAL A 14 3.93 -23.42 -13.23
C VAL A 14 4.43 -24.67 -13.97
N LYS A 15 5.72 -24.69 -14.32
CA LYS A 15 6.40 -25.85 -14.92
C LYS A 15 6.53 -26.99 -13.91
N GLU A 16 6.30 -28.20 -14.39
CA GLU A 16 6.27 -29.45 -13.61
C GLU A 16 7.58 -29.79 -12.88
N VAL A 17 7.46 -30.20 -11.61
CA VAL A 17 8.54 -30.72 -10.77
C VAL A 17 8.40 -32.24 -10.69
N LYS A 18 9.45 -32.98 -11.09
CA LYS A 18 9.50 -34.46 -11.05
C LYS A 18 9.51 -34.98 -9.60
N MET A 19 8.60 -35.91 -9.30
CA MET A 19 8.44 -36.57 -7.99
C MET A 19 9.40 -37.77 -7.81
N LEU A 20 10.05 -37.85 -6.63
CA LEU A 20 10.62 -39.07 -6.05
C LEU A 20 9.69 -39.58 -4.92
N PRO A 21 9.69 -40.87 -4.55
CA PRO A 21 8.64 -41.46 -3.73
C PRO A 21 8.88 -41.17 -2.25
N ILE A 22 8.18 -40.17 -1.72
CA ILE A 22 8.09 -39.90 -0.28
C ILE A 22 6.60 -40.02 0.08
N SER A 23 6.31 -40.65 1.23
CA SER A 23 4.96 -41.00 1.72
C SER A 23 3.89 -39.94 1.40
N ALA A 24 2.84 -40.35 0.69
CA ALA A 24 1.82 -39.47 0.13
C ALA A 24 1.16 -38.51 1.15
N ALA A 25 1.00 -38.94 2.40
CA ALA A 25 0.41 -38.11 3.46
C ALA A 25 1.34 -36.98 3.93
N ALA A 26 2.66 -37.22 3.97
CA ALA A 26 3.64 -36.20 4.33
C ALA A 26 3.83 -35.17 3.20
N VAL A 27 3.71 -35.61 1.94
CA VAL A 27 3.78 -34.74 0.76
C VAL A 27 2.59 -33.77 0.70
N SER A 28 1.37 -34.23 0.99
CA SER A 28 0.17 -33.35 0.99
C SER A 28 0.22 -32.22 2.03
N LEU A 29 0.78 -32.45 3.21
CA LEU A 29 0.95 -31.42 4.25
C LEU A 29 2.05 -30.41 3.91
N LEU A 30 3.14 -30.85 3.27
CA LEU A 30 4.24 -29.97 2.86
C LEU A 30 3.88 -29.07 1.65
N VAL A 31 3.03 -29.56 0.73
CA VAL A 31 2.61 -28.79 -0.45
C VAL A 31 1.67 -27.63 -0.09
N ALA A 32 0.92 -27.73 1.02
CA ALA A 32 -0.01 -26.69 1.48
C ALA A 32 0.69 -25.43 2.06
N TRP A 33 1.99 -25.47 2.31
CA TRP A 33 2.76 -24.32 2.83
C TRP A 33 3.51 -23.53 1.77
N ILE A 34 3.52 -23.99 0.52
CA ILE A 34 4.21 -23.31 -0.58
C ILE A 34 3.17 -22.56 -1.42
N TYR A 35 2.51 -21.56 -0.83
CA TYR A 35 1.81 -20.56 -1.63
C TYR A 35 2.80 -19.45 -1.98
N PRO A 36 3.23 -19.32 -3.25
CA PRO A 36 4.05 -18.20 -3.66
C PRO A 36 3.23 -16.92 -3.51
N SER A 37 3.67 -16.02 -2.62
CA SER A 37 3.15 -14.67 -2.59
C SER A 37 3.70 -13.92 -3.80
N GLY A 38 2.92 -13.85 -4.88
CA GLY A 38 3.28 -13.08 -6.07
C GLY A 38 3.38 -11.59 -5.75
N ALA A 39 4.46 -10.94 -6.19
CA ALA A 39 4.56 -9.48 -6.27
C ALA A 39 4.20 -9.04 -7.69
N LEU A 40 3.34 -8.03 -7.82
CA LEU A 40 2.93 -7.50 -9.13
C LEU A 40 4.05 -6.63 -9.70
N TYR A 41 4.55 -7.03 -10.88
CA TYR A 41 5.42 -6.19 -11.68
C TYR A 41 4.94 -6.15 -13.13
N PHE A 42 5.23 -5.04 -13.80
CA PHE A 42 4.93 -4.84 -15.21
C PHE A 42 6.05 -4.06 -15.89
N HIS A 43 5.99 -3.97 -17.22
CA HIS A 43 6.95 -3.20 -17.99
C HIS A 43 6.27 -1.97 -18.59
N ILE A 44 6.98 -0.84 -18.59
CA ILE A 44 6.56 0.42 -19.21
C ILE A 44 7.60 0.81 -20.28
N GLY A 45 7.13 1.08 -21.50
CA GLY A 45 7.90 1.71 -22.58
C GLY A 45 8.09 3.22 -22.42
N GLU A 46 8.86 3.87 -23.29
CA GLU A 46 9.26 5.27 -23.11
C GLU A 46 8.09 6.26 -23.11
N THR A 47 7.15 6.06 -24.01
CA THR A 47 5.95 6.90 -24.16
C THR A 47 4.69 6.18 -23.68
N GLU A 48 4.87 5.08 -22.95
CA GLU A 48 3.76 4.25 -22.51
C GLU A 48 3.23 4.73 -21.15
N LYS A 49 1.91 4.91 -21.08
CA LYS A 49 1.19 5.16 -19.83
C LYS A 49 0.43 3.89 -19.46
N LYS A 50 0.69 3.36 -18.27
CA LYS A 50 -0.03 2.20 -17.71
C LYS A 50 -0.99 2.70 -16.65
N CYS A 51 -2.25 2.32 -16.77
CA CYS A 51 -3.31 2.71 -15.84
C CYS A 51 -3.96 1.49 -15.21
N PHE A 52 -4.28 1.59 -13.94
CA PHE A 52 -4.96 0.60 -13.12
C PHE A 52 -6.28 1.21 -12.64
N ILE A 53 -7.37 0.49 -12.81
CA ILE A 53 -8.70 0.93 -12.36
C ILE A 53 -9.02 0.14 -11.09
N GLU A 54 -9.29 0.84 -10.01
CA GLU A 54 -9.60 0.24 -8.71
C GLU A 54 -10.91 0.81 -8.17
N GLU A 55 -11.81 -0.05 -7.70
CA GLU A 55 -13.04 0.36 -7.03
C GLU A 55 -12.74 0.73 -5.57
N ILE A 56 -12.89 2.01 -5.23
CA ILE A 56 -12.53 2.54 -3.91
C ILE A 56 -13.80 3.10 -3.25
N PRO A 57 -14.08 2.75 -1.98
CA PRO A 57 -15.20 3.32 -1.25
C PRO A 57 -14.96 4.78 -0.86
N ASP A 58 -16.02 5.45 -0.41
CA ASP A 58 -15.97 6.84 0.04
C ASP A 58 -15.03 7.00 1.26
N GLU A 59 -14.46 8.21 1.40
CA GLU A 59 -13.56 8.65 2.48
C GLU A 59 -12.44 7.65 2.83
N THR A 60 -11.93 6.93 1.83
CA THR A 60 -10.93 5.88 2.01
C THR A 60 -9.55 6.33 1.56
N MET A 61 -8.55 6.16 2.44
CA MET A 61 -7.17 6.48 2.14
C MET A 61 -6.52 5.34 1.36
N VAL A 62 -5.81 5.69 0.29
CA VAL A 62 -5.04 4.76 -0.53
C VAL A 62 -3.58 5.17 -0.56
N ILE A 63 -2.71 4.19 -0.31
CA ILE A 63 -1.27 4.35 -0.33
C ILE A 63 -0.73 3.46 -1.46
N GLY A 64 -0.09 4.08 -2.45
CA GLY A 64 0.65 3.38 -3.48
C GLY A 64 2.15 3.50 -3.27
N LYS A 65 2.86 2.39 -3.37
CA LYS A 65 4.33 2.32 -3.39
C LYS A 65 4.76 1.71 -4.70
N TYR A 66 5.74 2.31 -5.34
CA TYR A 66 6.33 1.73 -6.53
C TYR A 66 7.85 1.76 -6.48
N ARG A 67 8.44 0.79 -7.19
CA ARG A 67 9.88 0.66 -7.39
C ARG A 67 10.17 0.41 -8.85
N THR A 68 11.23 1.00 -9.39
CA THR A 68 11.62 0.78 -10.78
C THR A 68 12.94 0.02 -10.89
N GLN A 69 13.09 -0.77 -11.94
CA GLN A 69 14.32 -1.48 -12.26
C GLN A 69 14.63 -1.37 -13.75
N LEU A 70 15.90 -1.17 -14.06
CA LEU A 70 16.41 -1.08 -15.41
C LEU A 70 16.98 -2.43 -15.86
N TRP A 71 16.75 -2.78 -17.12
CA TRP A 71 17.42 -3.92 -17.73
C TRP A 71 18.82 -3.51 -18.17
N ASP A 72 19.83 -4.11 -17.56
CA ASP A 72 21.21 -3.93 -18.00
C ASP A 72 21.61 -5.05 -18.98
N LYS A 73 22.07 -4.65 -20.17
CA LYS A 73 22.52 -5.58 -21.20
C LYS A 73 23.85 -6.25 -20.86
N GLN A 74 24.70 -5.60 -20.07
CA GLN A 74 26.03 -6.14 -19.76
C GLN A 74 25.96 -7.27 -18.74
N THR A 75 25.18 -7.09 -17.68
CA THR A 75 25.01 -8.11 -16.63
C THR A 75 23.82 -9.04 -16.89
N THR A 76 23.02 -8.82 -17.93
CA THR A 76 21.78 -9.56 -18.24
C THR A 76 20.84 -9.65 -17.04
N SER A 77 20.80 -8.58 -16.23
CA SER A 77 20.10 -8.55 -14.95
C SER A 77 19.32 -7.25 -14.77
N PHE A 78 18.33 -7.27 -13.88
CA PHE A 78 17.58 -6.08 -13.50
C PHE A 78 18.27 -5.37 -12.34
N LEU A 79 18.83 -4.20 -12.60
CA LEU A 79 19.49 -3.37 -11.60
C LEU A 79 18.56 -2.26 -11.09
N PRO A 80 18.81 -1.73 -9.87
CA PRO A 80 18.12 -0.54 -9.39
C PRO A 80 18.28 0.62 -10.40
N SER A 81 17.21 1.38 -10.59
CA SER A 81 17.23 2.53 -11.48
C SER A 81 18.22 3.59 -11.01
N THR A 82 18.86 4.28 -11.96
CA THR A 82 19.82 5.35 -11.66
C THR A 82 19.14 6.62 -11.15
N PRO A 83 19.81 7.43 -10.31
CA PRO A 83 19.34 8.75 -9.94
C PRO A 83 19.12 9.63 -11.18
N GLY A 84 17.91 10.17 -11.34
CA GLY A 84 17.53 10.99 -12.50
C GLY A 84 16.48 10.37 -13.42
N LEU A 85 16.10 9.10 -13.22
CA LEU A 85 14.85 8.57 -13.76
C LEU A 85 13.67 9.09 -12.94
N GLY A 86 12.67 9.65 -13.62
CA GLY A 86 11.46 10.17 -12.98
C GLY A 86 10.21 9.43 -13.44
N MET A 87 9.32 9.14 -12.49
CA MET A 87 8.00 8.57 -12.74
C MET A 87 6.90 9.60 -12.44
N HIS A 88 6.00 9.83 -13.39
CA HIS A 88 4.82 10.66 -13.16
C HIS A 88 3.65 9.77 -12.73
N VAL A 89 3.01 10.16 -11.63
CA VAL A 89 1.80 9.49 -11.11
C VAL A 89 0.63 10.45 -11.25
N GLU A 90 -0.40 10.00 -11.94
CA GLU A 90 -1.66 10.72 -12.14
C GLU A 90 -2.81 9.85 -11.66
N ILE A 91 -3.73 10.41 -10.88
CA ILE A 91 -4.86 9.70 -10.29
C ILE A 91 -6.12 10.50 -10.60
N LYS A 92 -7.13 9.81 -11.12
CA LYS A 92 -8.46 10.35 -11.39
C LYS A 92 -9.52 9.66 -10.56
N ASP A 93 -10.51 10.42 -10.14
CA ASP A 93 -11.72 9.89 -9.50
C ASP A 93 -12.70 9.28 -10.54
N PRO A 94 -13.84 8.73 -10.11
CA PRO A 94 -14.86 8.17 -11.01
C PRO A 94 -15.47 9.19 -11.97
N ASP A 95 -15.48 10.47 -11.60
CA ASP A 95 -15.94 11.60 -12.42
C ASP A 95 -14.83 12.11 -13.37
N THR A 96 -13.73 11.37 -13.50
CA THR A 96 -12.55 11.68 -14.33
C THR A 96 -11.77 12.94 -13.91
N LYS A 97 -12.05 13.48 -12.73
CA LYS A 97 -11.35 14.63 -12.16
C LYS A 97 -9.99 14.20 -11.62
N ILE A 98 -8.95 14.97 -11.94
CA ILE A 98 -7.60 14.72 -11.45
C ILE A 98 -7.53 15.08 -9.97
N ILE A 99 -7.31 14.09 -9.11
CA ILE A 99 -7.15 14.25 -7.66
C ILE A 99 -5.67 14.31 -7.25
N LEU A 100 -4.78 13.69 -8.03
CA LEU A 100 -3.34 13.77 -7.83
C LEU A 100 -2.65 13.77 -9.19
N SER A 101 -1.71 14.68 -9.39
CA SER A 101 -0.77 14.64 -10.53
C SER A 101 0.57 15.18 -10.05
N ARG A 102 1.56 14.29 -9.92
CA ARG A 102 2.88 14.65 -9.38
C ARG A 102 3.99 13.80 -10.00
N GLN A 103 5.14 14.43 -10.14
CA GLN A 103 6.39 13.80 -10.55
C GLN A 103 7.15 13.29 -9.32
N TYR A 104 7.62 12.04 -9.39
CA TYR A 104 8.46 11.39 -8.39
C TYR A 104 9.77 10.90 -9.04
N GLY A 105 10.69 10.39 -8.21
CA GLY A 105 11.96 9.80 -8.66
C GLY A 105 11.81 8.39 -9.23
N SER A 106 12.86 7.58 -9.12
CA SER A 106 12.85 6.18 -9.57
C SER A 106 12.02 5.27 -8.68
N ASP A 107 11.89 5.61 -7.41
CA ASP A 107 11.15 4.88 -6.39
C ASP A 107 10.37 5.90 -5.58
N GLY A 108 9.14 5.56 -5.21
CA GLY A 108 8.27 6.55 -4.59
C GLY A 108 7.07 5.95 -3.86
N ARG A 109 6.49 6.78 -2.99
CA ARG A 109 5.23 6.53 -2.30
C ARG A 109 4.29 7.68 -2.57
N PHE A 110 3.10 7.38 -3.07
CA PHE A 110 2.00 8.33 -3.24
C PHE A 110 0.85 7.96 -2.32
N THR A 111 0.08 8.97 -1.91
CA THR A 111 -1.07 8.81 -1.04
C THR A 111 -2.17 9.75 -1.50
N PHE A 112 -3.40 9.26 -1.54
CA PHE A 112 -4.60 10.06 -1.79
C PHE A 112 -5.76 9.52 -0.96
N THR A 113 -6.80 10.35 -0.79
CA THR A 113 -8.07 9.96 -0.17
C THR A 113 -9.15 10.04 -1.24
N SER A 114 -9.99 9.02 -1.32
CA SER A 114 -11.20 9.06 -2.15
C SER A 114 -12.30 9.81 -1.43
N HIS A 115 -13.01 10.70 -2.13
CA HIS A 115 -14.18 11.45 -1.64
C HIS A 115 -15.47 11.07 -2.38
N THR A 116 -15.37 10.16 -3.35
CA THR A 116 -16.47 9.70 -4.18
C THR A 116 -16.29 8.21 -4.41
N PRO A 117 -17.24 7.36 -3.99
CA PRO A 117 -17.10 5.92 -4.17
C PRO A 117 -17.16 5.56 -5.65
N GLY A 118 -16.31 4.62 -6.09
CA GLY A 118 -16.34 4.07 -7.44
C GLY A 118 -14.96 3.81 -8.03
N GLU A 119 -14.92 3.72 -9.37
CA GLU A 119 -13.73 3.39 -10.14
C GLU A 119 -12.74 4.56 -10.22
N HIS A 120 -11.61 4.44 -9.52
CA HIS A 120 -10.51 5.38 -9.62
C HIS A 120 -9.47 4.87 -10.60
N GLN A 121 -8.91 5.77 -11.40
CA GLN A 121 -7.89 5.46 -12.39
C GLN A 121 -6.52 5.93 -11.89
N ILE A 122 -5.61 5.00 -11.59
CA ILE A 122 -4.25 5.24 -11.14
C ILE A 122 -3.30 4.99 -12.32
N CYS A 123 -2.65 6.02 -12.83
CA CYS A 123 -1.77 5.93 -13.98
C CYS A 123 -0.31 6.27 -13.65
N LEU A 124 0.61 5.47 -14.18
CA LEU A 124 2.06 5.66 -14.08
C LEU A 124 2.66 5.74 -15.48
N HIS A 125 3.55 6.71 -15.69
CA HIS A 125 4.35 6.82 -16.91
C HIS A 125 5.71 7.47 -16.64
N SER A 126 6.72 7.06 -17.41
CA SER A 126 8.06 7.66 -17.34
C SER A 126 8.01 9.07 -17.92
N ASN A 127 8.64 10.03 -17.25
CA ASN A 127 8.88 11.38 -17.78
C ASN A 127 10.37 11.56 -18.17
N SER A 128 11.07 10.46 -18.44
CA SER A 128 12.49 10.48 -18.75
C SER A 128 12.74 10.09 -20.21
N THR A 129 13.13 11.06 -21.03
CA THR A 129 13.67 10.85 -22.39
C THR A 129 15.00 10.08 -22.39
N LYS A 130 15.61 9.91 -21.20
CA LYS A 130 16.81 9.11 -21.02
C LYS A 130 16.52 7.60 -20.97
N MET A 131 15.25 7.19 -20.91
CA MET A 131 14.89 5.77 -20.78
C MET A 131 15.29 4.94 -22.02
N ALA A 132 15.17 5.49 -23.23
CA ALA A 132 15.67 4.84 -24.44
C ALA A 132 17.19 4.61 -24.41
N LEU A 133 17.94 5.55 -23.83
CA LEU A 133 19.40 5.52 -23.80
C LEU A 133 19.97 4.54 -22.77
N PHE A 134 19.32 4.37 -21.62
CA PHE A 134 19.87 3.57 -20.50
C PHE A 134 19.15 2.26 -20.21
N ALA A 135 17.91 2.05 -20.68
CA ALA A 135 17.06 0.94 -20.23
C ALA A 135 16.77 -0.13 -21.30
N GLY A 136 17.35 -0.03 -22.50
CA GLY A 136 16.92 -0.85 -23.64
C GLY A 136 15.42 -0.64 -23.99
N GLY A 137 14.87 0.53 -23.64
CA GLY A 137 13.50 0.93 -23.95
C GLY A 137 12.40 0.31 -23.08
N LYS A 138 12.73 -0.49 -22.05
CA LYS A 138 11.72 -1.09 -21.15
C LYS A 138 12.12 -0.93 -19.68
N LEU A 139 11.22 -0.37 -18.88
CA LEU A 139 11.37 -0.21 -17.44
C LEU A 139 10.50 -1.20 -16.69
N ARG A 140 11.05 -1.99 -15.77
CA ARG A 140 10.27 -2.90 -14.93
C ARG A 140 9.82 -2.16 -13.68
N VAL A 141 8.52 -2.11 -13.44
CA VAL A 141 7.90 -1.40 -12.32
C VAL A 141 7.21 -2.40 -11.41
N HIS A 142 7.57 -2.38 -10.13
CA HIS A 142 6.89 -3.08 -9.06
C HIS A 142 5.91 -2.10 -8.42
N LEU A 143 4.64 -2.48 -8.28
CA LEU A 143 3.59 -1.60 -7.74
C LEU A 143 2.82 -2.34 -6.64
N ASP A 144 2.68 -1.67 -5.51
CA ASP A 144 1.91 -2.11 -4.36
C ASP A 144 0.90 -1.02 -4.00
N ILE A 145 -0.39 -1.35 -4.06
CA ILE A 145 -1.49 -0.44 -3.73
C ILE A 145 -2.17 -1.00 -2.49
N GLN A 146 -2.26 -0.17 -1.47
CA GLN A 146 -2.90 -0.48 -0.19
C GLN A 146 -4.10 0.44 -0.04
N VAL A 147 -5.30 -0.12 -0.20
CA VAL A 147 -6.58 0.56 0.05
C VAL A 147 -7.00 0.26 1.48
N GLY A 148 -7.38 1.26 2.28
CA GLY A 148 -7.73 0.95 3.67
C GLY A 148 -8.57 1.96 4.44
N GLU A 149 -9.37 1.39 5.34
CA GLU A 149 -9.73 1.90 6.68
C GLU A 149 -8.61 1.60 7.72
N HIS A 150 -7.65 0.73 7.38
CA HIS A 150 -6.63 0.15 8.26
C HIS A 150 -5.23 0.82 8.23
N THR A 151 -5.11 2.06 7.76
CA THR A 151 -3.88 2.85 7.96
C THR A 151 -3.83 3.51 9.34
N ASN A 152 -4.93 3.48 10.10
CA ASN A 152 -4.96 3.83 11.50
C ASN A 152 -4.58 2.64 12.36
N ASN A 153 -3.43 2.73 13.01
CA ASN A 153 -3.02 1.89 14.12
C ASN A 153 -3.98 2.15 15.32
N TYR A 154 -5.24 1.71 15.23
CA TYR A 154 -6.21 1.83 16.33
C TYR A 154 -5.77 1.11 17.63
N PRO A 155 -4.93 0.06 17.65
CA PRO A 155 -4.40 -0.42 18.93
C PRO A 155 -3.44 0.56 19.62
N GLU A 156 -2.91 1.56 18.90
CA GLU A 156 -2.08 2.63 19.49
C GLU A 156 -2.94 3.80 20.02
N ILE A 157 -4.11 4.05 19.41
CA ILE A 157 -5.09 5.06 19.86
C ILE A 157 -5.93 4.53 21.03
N ALA A 158 -6.31 3.25 21.04
CA ALA A 158 -6.99 2.62 22.18
C ALA A 158 -6.09 2.57 23.43
N ALA A 159 -4.76 2.51 23.27
CA ALA A 159 -3.82 2.65 24.38
C ALA A 159 -3.72 4.10 24.90
N LYS A 160 -4.01 5.11 24.06
CA LYS A 160 -4.09 6.52 24.45
C LYS A 160 -5.41 6.86 25.17
N ASP A 161 -6.53 6.25 24.78
CA ASP A 161 -7.84 6.43 25.45
C ASP A 161 -7.97 5.68 26.79
N LYS A 162 -7.11 4.69 27.06
CA LYS A 162 -7.01 4.04 28.39
C LYS A 162 -6.33 4.89 29.46
N LEU A 163 -5.91 6.13 29.15
CA LEU A 163 -5.34 7.05 30.15
C LEU A 163 -6.35 8.06 30.70
N THR A 164 -7.56 8.14 30.16
CA THR A 164 -8.63 9.04 30.64
C THR A 164 -9.53 8.40 31.71
N GLU A 165 -9.50 7.07 31.86
CA GLU A 165 -10.20 6.36 32.95
C GLU A 165 -9.42 6.43 34.29
N LEU A 166 -8.11 6.67 34.24
CA LEU A 166 -7.27 6.92 35.42
C LEU A 166 -7.34 8.37 35.95
N GLN A 167 -8.08 9.26 35.29
CA GLN A 167 -8.34 10.62 35.79
C GLN A 167 -9.66 10.74 36.58
N LEU A 168 -10.45 9.66 36.72
CA LEU A 168 -11.64 9.63 37.59
C LEU A 168 -11.36 9.15 39.03
N ARG A 169 -10.09 8.83 39.37
CA ARG A 169 -9.69 8.45 40.74
C ARG A 169 -8.90 9.53 41.51
N VAL A 170 -8.62 10.66 40.87
CA VAL A 170 -7.95 11.82 41.52
C VAL A 170 -8.94 12.90 41.97
N ARG A 171 -10.23 12.82 41.58
CA ARG A 171 -11.29 13.70 42.11
C ARG A 171 -12.02 13.18 43.35
N GLN A 172 -11.73 11.96 43.82
CA GLN A 172 -12.29 11.42 45.06
C GLN A 172 -11.43 11.70 46.32
N LEU A 173 -10.40 12.54 46.20
CA LEU A 173 -9.56 12.98 47.33
C LEU A 173 -9.57 14.51 47.47
N LEU A 174 -10.66 15.17 47.11
CA LEU A 174 -10.99 16.53 47.56
C LEU A 174 -12.42 16.57 48.11
N ASP A 175 -12.82 15.48 48.76
CA ASP A 175 -14.09 15.38 49.48
C ASP A 175 -13.84 15.10 50.96
N GLN A 176 -12.91 15.86 51.54
CA GLN A 176 -12.76 16.04 53.00
C GLN A 176 -11.70 17.13 53.29
N VAL A 177 -12.05 18.39 53.02
CA VAL A 177 -11.86 19.40 54.06
C VAL A 177 -13.23 19.60 54.68
N GLU A 178 -13.42 18.73 55.67
CA GLU A 178 -14.44 18.70 56.69
C GLU A 178 -14.79 20.11 57.19
N GLN A 179 -15.94 20.61 56.73
CA GLN A 179 -17.05 20.96 57.61
C GLN A 179 -16.67 21.66 58.93
N ILE A 180 -16.22 22.92 58.85
CA ILE A 180 -16.48 23.86 59.95
C ILE A 180 -17.91 24.34 59.79
N GLN A 181 -18.74 23.68 60.58
CA GLN A 181 -20.10 23.99 60.98
C GLN A 181 -20.55 25.45 60.79
N LYS A 182 -21.78 25.55 60.27
CA LYS A 182 -22.88 26.37 60.79
C LYS A 182 -22.46 27.75 61.28
N GLU A 183 -22.95 28.78 60.59
CA GLU A 183 -23.87 29.75 61.17
C GLU A 183 -24.74 30.31 60.04
N GLN A 184 -26.01 29.86 59.98
CA GLN A 184 -27.19 30.66 60.34
C GLN A 184 -27.71 31.45 59.13
N ASN A 185 -28.72 30.91 58.44
CA ASN A 185 -30.15 31.20 58.66
C ASN A 185 -30.54 32.58 58.12
N TYR A 186 -31.53 32.54 57.21
CA TYR A 186 -32.25 33.61 56.54
C TYR A 186 -31.68 34.15 55.22
#